data_AF-A0A524NJ09-F1
#
_entry.id   AF-A0A524NJ09-F1
#
_cell.length_a   1.000
_cell.length_b   1.000
_cell.length_c   1.000
_cell.angle_alpha   90.00
_cell.angle_beta   90.00
_cell.angle_gamma   90.00
#
_symmetry.space_group_name_H-M   'P 1'
#
loop_
_entity.id
_entity.type
_entity.pdbx_description
1 polymer ?
#
loop_
_entity_poly.entity_id
_entity_poly.type
_entity_poly.pdbx_seq_one_letter_code
_entity_poly.pdbx_strand_id
1 'polypeptide(L)' 'MQLKDENMLAIGMLSMALGILIGRFVSFEYSGFSVSAFIEGVLVGLSLVMNLTYLIRRKSKK' A
#
# COMPACT_ATOMS: atom_id res chain seq x y z
N MET A 1 19.70 9.23 1.38
CA MET A 1 18.57 10.01 0.83
C MET A 1 17.43 9.99 1.83
N GLN A 2 17.17 11.10 2.55
CA GLN A 2 15.95 11.22 3.36
C GLN A 2 14.77 11.28 2.38
N LEU A 3 13.99 10.21 2.29
CA LEU A 3 12.65 10.29 1.72
C LEU A 3 11.91 11.40 2.50
N LYS A 4 11.57 12.50 1.81
CA LYS A 4 10.68 13.52 2.36
C LYS A 4 9.42 12.80 2.83
N ASP A 5 8.91 13.13 4.02
CA ASP A 5 7.76 12.43 4.61
C ASP A 5 6.53 12.43 3.67
N GLU A 6 6.42 13.44 2.81
CA GLU A 6 5.46 13.53 1.71
C GLU A 6 5.55 12.37 0.72
N ASN A 7 6.76 11.88 0.41
CA ASN A 7 6.96 10.74 -0.48
C ASN A 7 6.43 9.45 0.16
N MET A 8 6.58 9.27 1.48
CA MET A 8 6.01 8.10 2.18
C MET A 8 4.49 8.11 2.11
N LEU A 9 3.87 9.27 2.33
CA LEU A 9 2.41 9.42 2.22
C LEU A 9 1.94 9.18 0.78
N ALA A 10 2.65 9.70 -0.22
CA ALA A 10 2.36 9.43 -1.63
C ALA A 10 2.45 7.94 -1.98
N ILE A 11 3.50 7.25 -1.53
CA ILE A 11 3.65 5.79 -1.73
C ILE A 11 2.49 5.04 -1.07
N GLY A 12 2.10 5.43 0.15
CA GLY A 12 0.95 4.84 0.84
C GLY A 12 -0.34 4.97 0.04
N MET A 13 -0.67 6.19 -0.41
CA MET A 13 -1.87 6.45 -1.20
C MET A 13 -1.87 5.73 -2.55
N LEU A 14 -0.74 5.72 -3.26
CA LEU A 14 -0.61 5.02 -4.54
C LEU A 14 -0.76 3.50 -4.38
N SER A 15 -0.14 2.92 -3.35
CA SER A 15 -0.25 1.49 -3.07
C SER A 15 -1.70 1.10 -2.76
N MET A 16 -2.42 1.93 -2.00
CA MET A 16 -3.85 1.72 -1.72
C MET A 16 -4.71 1.78 -2.98
N ALA A 17 -4.51 2.81 -3.81
CA ALA A 17 -5.26 2.98 -5.05
C ALA A 17 -5.03 1.80 -6.01
N LEU A 18 -3.78 1.34 -6.14
CA LEU A 18 -3.45 0.17 -6.96
C LEU A 18 -4.03 -1.12 -6.39
N GLY A 19 -4.01 -1.32 -5.06
CA GLY A 19 -4.61 -2.49 -4.42
C GLY A 19 -6.11 -2.59 -4.73
N ILE A 20 -6.84 -1.49 -4.57
CA ILE A 20 -8.28 -1.43 -4.89
C ILE A 20 -8.54 -1.67 -6.38
N LEU A 21 -7.70 -1.10 -7.26
CA LEU A 21 -7.89 -1.23 -8.71
C LEU A 21 -7.63 -2.66 -9.18
N ILE A 22 -6.61 -3.33 -8.62
CA ILE A 22 -6.31 -4.73 -8.91
C ILE A 22 -7.42 -5.64 -8.37
N GLY A 23 -7.82 -5.48 -7.11
CA GLY A 23 -8.89 -6.29 -6.51
C GLY A 23 -10.22 -6.16 -7.24
N ARG A 24 -10.51 -4.98 -7.81
CA ARG A 24 -11.78 -4.70 -8.50
C ARG A 24 -11.82 -5.13 -9.97
N PHE A 25 -10.70 -5.02 -10.69
CA PHE A 25 -10.69 -5.19 -12.16
C PHE A 25 -9.85 -6.36 -12.66
N VAL A 26 -9.06 -7.00 -11.80
CA VAL A 26 -8.19 -8.12 -12.18
C VAL A 26 -8.53 -9.32 -11.30
N SER A 27 -9.18 -10.34 -11.89
CA SER A 27 -9.35 -11.65 -11.25
C SER A 27 -8.44 -12.65 -11.94
N PHE A 28 -7.31 -12.96 -11.31
CA PHE A 28 -6.37 -13.97 -11.81
C PHE A 28 -6.23 -15.08 -10.78
N GLU A 29 -6.63 -16.29 -11.16
CA GLU A 29 -6.51 -17.49 -10.34
C GLU A 29 -5.49 -18.44 -10.96
N TYR A 30 -4.59 -18.97 -10.13
CA TYR A 30 -3.60 -19.95 -10.52
C TYR A 30 -3.65 -21.13 -9.57
N SER A 31 -3.98 -22.32 -10.08
CA SER A 31 -4.05 -23.56 -9.28
C SER A 31 -4.92 -23.45 -8.01
N GLY A 32 -6.05 -22.75 -8.09
CA GLY A 32 -6.97 -22.53 -6.95
C GLY A 32 -6.51 -21.43 -5.98
N PHE A 33 -5.40 -20.76 -6.25
CA PHE A 33 -4.93 -19.59 -5.52
C PHE A 33 -5.32 -18.31 -6.24
N SER A 34 -5.99 -17.39 -5.54
CA SER A 34 -6.33 -16.06 -6.07
C SER A 34 -5.12 -15.14 -5.96
N VAL A 35 -4.38 -15.00 -7.07
CA VAL A 35 -3.19 -14.15 -7.15
C VAL A 35 -3.55 -12.69 -7.00
N SER A 36 -4.70 -12.27 -7.53
CA SER A 36 -5.19 -10.89 -7.38
C SER A 36 -5.48 -10.54 -5.93
N ALA A 37 -6.14 -11.42 -5.16
CA ALA A 37 -6.39 -11.21 -3.74
C ALA A 37 -5.09 -11.14 -2.92
N PHE A 38 -4.09 -11.95 -3.27
CA PHE A 38 -2.77 -11.87 -2.64
C PHE A 38 -2.08 -10.52 -2.91
N ILE A 39 -2.04 -10.09 -4.17
CA ILE A 39 -1.42 -8.82 -4.55
C ILE A 39 -2.14 -7.64 -3.89
N GLU A 40 -3.48 -7.65 -3.87
CA GLU A 40 -4.28 -6.66 -3.15
C GLU A 40 -3.89 -6.60 -1.68
N GLY A 41 -3.83 -7.75 -0.98
CA GLY A 41 -3.43 -7.81 0.42
C GLY A 41 -2.03 -7.24 0.67
N VAL A 42 -1.07 -7.55 -0.20
CA VAL A 42 0.30 -7.00 -0.10
C VAL A 42 0.31 -5.49 -0.26
N LEU A 43 -0.41 -4.96 -1.26
CA LEU A 43 -0.46 -3.52 -1.55
C LEU A 43 -1.18 -2.73 -0.44
N VAL A 44 -2.25 -3.28 0.13
CA VAL A 44 -2.94 -2.70 1.28
C VAL A 44 -2.04 -2.71 2.52
N GLY A 45 -1.32 -3.79 2.77
CA GLY A 45 -0.34 -3.87 3.85
C GLY A 45 0.78 -2.83 3.71
N LEU A 46 1.33 -2.68 2.51
CA LEU A 46 2.32 -1.65 2.19
C LEU A 46 1.81 -0.23 2.46
N SER A 47 0.57 0.05 2.03
CA SER A 47 -0.09 1.34 2.30
C SER A 47 -0.20 1.61 3.80
N LEU A 48 -0.64 0.62 4.57
CA LEU A 48 -0.81 0.74 6.01
C LEU A 48 0.52 1.08 6.70
N VAL A 49 1.59 0.33 6.38
CA VAL A 49 2.92 0.53 6.97
C VAL A 49 3.46 1.91 6.64
N MET A 50 3.31 2.38 5.40
CA MET A 50 3.78 3.70 4.98
C MET A 50 3.02 4.83 5.66
N ASN A 51 1.69 4.71 5.79
CA ASN A 51 0.86 5.70 6.48
C ASN A 51 1.12 5.73 7.99
N LEU A 52 1.29 4.58 8.63
CA LEU A 52 1.68 4.48 10.05
C LEU A 52 3.06 5.09 10.29
N THR A 53 4.03 4.76 9.44
CA THR A 53 5.38 5.31 9.52
C THR A 53 5.38 6.82 9.37
N TYR A 54 4.63 7.34 8.40
CA TYR A 54 4.42 8.78 8.24
C TYR A 54 3.84 9.42 9.51
N LEU A 55 2.81 8.81 10.10
CA LEU A 55 2.14 9.35 11.28
C LEU A 55 3.05 9.37 12.51
N ILE A 56 3.81 8.30 12.73
CA ILE A 56 4.80 8.21 13.82
C ILE A 56 5.89 9.27 13.64
N ARG A 57 6.45 9.40 12.43
CA ARG A 57 7.48 10.41 12.11
C ARG A 57 6.97 11.83 12.25
N ARG A 58 5.76 12.11 11.79
CA ARG A 58 5.12 13.43 11.92
C ARG A 58 4.87 13.77 13.39
N LYS A 59 4.43 12.81 14.21
CA LYS A 59 4.24 13.00 15.65
C LYS A 59 5.56 13.26 16.37
N SER A 60 6.65 12.60 15.95
CA SER A 60 7.99 12.81 16.52
C SER A 60 8.63 14.16 16.15
N LYS A 61 8.16 14.82 15.09
CA LYS A 61 8.65 16.16 14.65
C LYS A 61 7.85 17.32 15.27
N LYS A 62 6.72 17.04 15.91
CA LYS A 62 5.85 18.02 16.58
C LYS A 62 6.15 18.03 18.06
#